data_AF-Q50FV0-F1
#
_entry.id   AF-Q50FV0-F1
#
_cell.length_a   1.000
_cell.length_b   1.000
_cell.length_c   1.000
_cell.angle_alpha   90.00
_cell.angle_beta   90.00
_cell.angle_gamma   90.00
#
_symmetry.space_group_name_H-M   'P 1'
#
loop_
_entity.id
_entity.type
_entity.pdbx_description
1 polymer ?
#
loop_
_entity_poly.entity_id
_entity_poly.type
_entity_poly.pdbx_seq_one_letter_code
_entity_poly.pdbx_strand_id
1 'polypeptide(L)'
;LACVIVYVAMYSNFSIYYSLLSEGKIPVHLAGMAIGIVSTFGYLPEVFAPVLAGDLLDKYQGVKGFHIYFSIMIAMAIMGANFCLFWIKKYNKKRKKI
;
A
#
# COMPACT_ATOMS: atom_id res chain seq x y z
N LEU A 1 -11.55 16.44 14.03
CA LEU A 1 -10.51 15.63 14.71
C LEU A 1 -10.24 14.32 13.98
N ALA A 2 -11.22 13.43 13.80
CA ALA A 2 -11.02 12.16 13.08
C ALA A 2 -10.44 12.33 11.66
N CYS A 3 -10.97 13.25 10.85
CA CYS A 3 -10.46 13.49 9.49
C CYS A 3 -9.00 13.96 9.48
N VAL A 4 -8.60 14.81 10.43
CA VAL A 4 -7.21 15.32 10.52
C VAL A 4 -6.25 14.18 10.83
N ILE A 5 -6.61 13.29 11.75
CA ILE A 5 -5.79 12.13 12.12
C ILE A 5 -5.61 11.20 10.92
N VAL A 6 -6.67 10.94 10.15
CA VAL A 6 -6.60 10.11 8.94
C VAL A 6 -5.68 10.74 7.90
N TYR A 7 -5.83 12.04 7.63
CA TYR A 7 -4.94 12.73 6.69
C TYR A 7 -3.48 12.72 7.13
N VAL A 8 -3.20 12.97 8.42
CA VAL A 8 -1.83 12.92 8.95
C VAL A 8 -1.25 11.51 8.77
N ALA A 9 -2.01 10.45 9.08
CA ALA A 9 -1.57 9.08 8.89
C ALA A 9 -1.30 8.73 7.41
N MET A 10 -2.12 9.22 6.48
CA MET A 10 -1.86 9.06 5.04
C MET A 10 -0.57 9.78 4.62
N TYR A 11 -0.40 11.04 5.02
CA TYR A 11 0.80 11.81 4.65
C TYR A 11 2.09 11.28 5.30
N SER A 12 2.00 10.68 6.50
CA SER A 12 3.14 10.01 7.13
C SER A 12 3.65 8.81 6.34
N ASN A 13 2.80 8.09 5.61
CA ASN A 13 3.25 6.98 4.75
C ASN A 13 4.24 7.46 3.67
N PHE A 14 4.05 8.65 3.11
CA PHE A 14 4.98 9.21 2.12
C PHE A 14 6.39 9.37 2.67
N SER A 15 6.54 9.80 3.94
CA SER A 15 7.87 9.92 4.58
C SER A 15 8.61 8.58 4.65
N ILE A 16 7.89 7.47 4.86
CA ILE A 16 8.47 6.13 4.90
C ILE A 16 8.99 5.72 3.51
N TYR A 17 8.23 6.02 2.45
CA TYR A 17 8.67 5.77 1.07
C TYR A 17 9.95 6.56 0.71
N TYR A 18 10.01 7.85 1.07
CA TYR A 18 11.22 8.67 0.83
C TYR A 18 12.44 8.14 1.59
N SER A 19 12.28 7.68 2.84
CA SER A 19 13.36 7.06 3.61
C SER A 19 13.87 5.77 2.98
N LEU A 20 12.97 4.94 2.43
CA LEU A 20 13.33 3.70 1.73
C LEU A 20 14.09 3.97 0.42
N LEU A 21 13.68 5.00 -0.33
CA LEU A 21 14.40 5.41 -1.54
C LEU A 21 15.81 5.95 -1.21
N SER A 22 15.94 6.69 -0.11
CA SER A 22 17.24 7.22 0.35
C SER A 22 18.20 6.09 0.78
N GLU A 23 17.73 5.10 1.56
CA GLU A 23 18.52 3.91 1.91
C GLU A 23 18.91 3.06 0.68
N GLY A 24 18.09 3.07 -0.37
CA GLY A 24 18.32 2.31 -1.61
C GLY A 24 19.48 2.80 -2.48
N LYS A 25 20.16 3.91 -2.11
CA LYS A 25 21.23 4.55 -2.91
C LYS A 25 20.84 4.79 -4.37
N ILE A 26 19.56 5.12 -4.63
CA ILE A 26 19.12 5.45 -5.98
C ILE A 26 19.70 6.82 -6.34
N PRO A 27 20.43 6.96 -7.47
CA PRO A 27 20.99 8.24 -7.88
C PRO A 27 19.87 9.29 -7.98
N VAL A 28 20.12 10.47 -7.40
CA VAL A 28 19.14 11.58 -7.24
C VAL A 28 18.47 11.98 -8.57
N HIS A 29 19.16 11.80 -9.69
CA HIS A 29 18.61 11.99 -11.03
C HIS A 29 17.39 11.09 -11.32
N LEU A 30 17.40 9.83 -10.88
CA LEU A 30 16.31 8.87 -11.12
C LEU A 30 15.31 8.76 -9.96
N ALA A 31 15.57 9.43 -8.84
CA ALA A 31 14.68 9.40 -7.67
C ALA A 31 13.26 9.86 -8.04
N GLY A 32 13.11 10.91 -8.85
CA GLY A 32 11.80 11.39 -9.31
C GLY A 32 11.00 10.35 -10.11
N MET A 33 11.65 9.61 -11.01
CA MET A 33 10.99 8.54 -11.78
C MET A 33 10.60 7.38 -10.86
N ALA A 34 11.49 6.99 -9.93
CA ALA A 34 11.20 5.93 -8.97
C ALA A 34 10.00 6.29 -8.07
N ILE A 35 9.94 7.54 -7.59
CA ILE A 35 8.80 8.04 -6.80
C ILE A 35 7.52 7.98 -7.64
N GLY A 36 7.55 8.44 -8.90
CA GLY A 36 6.38 8.43 -9.78
C GLY A 36 5.82 7.02 -10.03
N ILE A 37 6.68 6.03 -10.24
CA ILE A 37 6.27 4.64 -10.40
C ILE A 37 5.65 4.12 -9.09
N VAL A 38 6.33 4.33 -7.96
CA VAL A 38 5.85 3.88 -6.65
C VAL A 38 4.52 4.53 -6.27
N SER A 39 4.33 5.82 -6.54
CA SER A 39 3.06 6.51 -6.29
C SER A 39 1.94 5.96 -7.18
N THR A 40 2.23 5.66 -8.45
CA THR A 40 1.22 5.13 -9.37
C THR A 40 0.67 3.80 -8.85
N PHE A 41 1.54 2.89 -8.40
CA PHE A 41 1.12 1.62 -7.81
C PHE A 41 0.55 1.76 -6.40
N GLY A 42 1.05 2.70 -5.59
CA GLY A 42 0.60 2.93 -4.23
C GLY A 42 -0.82 3.50 -4.13
N TYR A 43 -1.19 4.38 -5.05
CA TYR A 43 -2.54 4.96 -5.12
C TYR A 43 -3.54 4.10 -5.89
N LEU A 44 -3.09 3.14 -6.69
CA LEU A 44 -3.95 2.25 -7.47
C LEU A 44 -5.03 1.54 -6.62
N PRO A 45 -4.70 0.87 -5.49
CA PRO A 45 -5.71 0.23 -4.66
C PRO A 45 -6.72 1.21 -4.04
N GLU A 46 -6.33 2.47 -3.82
CA GLU A 46 -7.23 3.51 -3.31
C GLU A 46 -8.33 3.87 -4.31
N VAL A 47 -8.02 3.85 -5.62
CA VAL A 47 -9.00 4.08 -6.69
C VAL A 47 -9.83 2.82 -6.96
N PHE A 48 -9.23 1.63 -6.86
CA PHE A 48 -9.92 0.36 -7.10
C PHE A 48 -10.90 -0.03 -5.98
N ALA A 49 -10.59 0.30 -4.72
CA ALA A 49 -11.42 -0.04 -3.57
C ALA A 49 -12.88 0.45 -3.68
N PRO A 50 -13.18 1.73 -3.98
CA PRO A 50 -14.55 2.22 -4.12
C PRO A 50 -15.27 1.66 -5.35
N VAL A 51 -14.54 1.42 -6.46
CA VAL A 51 -15.12 0.82 -7.67
C VAL A 51 -15.55 -0.62 -7.41
N LEU A 52 -14.68 -1.43 -6.79
CA LEU A 52 -15.00 -2.79 -6.37
C LEU A 52 -16.11 -2.83 -5.32
N ALA A 53 -16.12 -1.88 -4.37
CA ALA A 53 -17.19 -1.76 -3.40
C ALA A 53 -18.53 -1.47 -4.08
N GLY A 54 -18.57 -0.52 -5.01
CA GLY A 54 -19.76 -0.17 -5.79
C GLY A 54 -20.32 -1.37 -6.56
N ASP A 55 -19.47 -2.05 -7.33
CA ASP A 55 -19.86 -3.25 -8.10
C ASP A 55 -20.38 -4.38 -7.20
N LEU A 56 -19.77 -4.61 -6.03
CA LEU A 56 -20.22 -5.63 -5.08
C LEU A 56 -21.54 -5.26 -4.40
N LEU A 57 -21.70 -3.99 -4.02
CA LEU A 57 -22.88 -3.47 -3.33
C LEU A 57 -24.10 -3.43 -4.27
N ASP A 58 -23.89 -3.15 -5.56
CA ASP A 58 -24.95 -3.19 -6.57
C ASP A 58 -25.40 -4.62 -6.90
N LYS A 59 -24.47 -5.59 -6.95
CA LYS A 59 -24.81 -7.00 -7.23
C LYS A 59 -25.42 -7.75 -6.03
N TYR A 60 -25.03 -7.41 -4.81
CA TYR A 60 -25.46 -8.10 -3.59
C TYR A 60 -26.11 -7.11 -2.62
N GLN A 61 -27.41 -6.89 -2.76
CA GLN A 61 -28.16 -6.02 -1.85
C GLN A 61 -28.16 -6.58 -0.41
N GLY A 62 -27.66 -5.80 0.53
CA GLY A 62 -27.72 -6.08 1.98
C GLY A 62 -26.38 -6.38 2.66
N VAL A 63 -26.44 -6.87 3.90
CA VAL A 63 -25.29 -7.06 4.81
C VAL A 63 -24.22 -8.01 4.24
N LYS A 64 -24.61 -8.95 3.36
CA LYS A 64 -23.70 -9.91 2.73
C LYS A 64 -22.68 -9.25 1.79
N GLY A 65 -23.04 -8.18 1.08
CA GLY A 65 -22.11 -7.44 0.21
C GLY A 65 -20.94 -6.85 0.99
N PHE A 66 -21.23 -6.29 2.17
CA PHE A 66 -20.20 -5.78 3.09
C PHE A 66 -19.28 -6.88 3.62
N HIS A 67 -19.81 -8.04 3.99
CA HIS A 67 -18.97 -9.15 4.47
C HIS A 67 -17.97 -9.64 3.40
N ILE A 68 -18.38 -9.69 2.13
CA ILE A 68 -17.49 -10.08 1.03
C ILE A 68 -16.43 -9.00 0.81
N TYR A 69 -16.82 -7.72 0.81
CA TYR A 69 -15.90 -6.60 0.67
C TYR A 69 -14.82 -6.59 1.78
N PHE A 70 -15.21 -6.74 3.04
CA PHE A 70 -14.27 -6.83 4.16
C PHE A 70 -13.36 -8.06 4.05
N SER A 71 -13.87 -9.19 3.56
CA SER A 71 -13.07 -10.40 3.34
C SER A 71 -12.00 -10.18 2.26
N ILE A 72 -12.33 -9.47 1.18
CA ILE A 72 -11.38 -9.08 0.13
C ILE A 72 -10.31 -8.12 0.67
N MET A 73 -10.71 -7.13 1.49
CA MET A 73 -9.76 -6.22 2.14
C MET A 73 -8.78 -6.97 3.04
N ILE A 74 -9.28 -7.93 3.84
CA ILE A 74 -8.44 -8.79 4.69
C ILE A 74 -7.48 -9.62 3.84
N ALA A 75 -7.95 -10.19 2.74
CA ALA A 75 -7.10 -10.94 1.82
C ALA A 75 -5.97 -10.08 1.21
N MET A 76 -6.28 -8.85 0.78
CA MET A 76 -5.26 -7.90 0.32
C MET A 76 -4.27 -7.51 1.43
N ALA A 77 -4.74 -7.31 2.66
CA ALA A 77 -3.88 -7.01 3.80
C ALA A 77 -2.90 -8.17 4.09
N ILE A 78 -3.38 -9.42 4.06
CA ILE A 78 -2.55 -10.61 4.24
C ILE A 78 -1.52 -10.73 3.11
N MET A 79 -1.91 -10.46 1.86
CA MET A 79 -1.00 -10.48 0.72
C MET A 79 0.10 -9.42 0.86
N GLY A 80 -0.25 -8.19 1.27
CA GLY A 80 0.69 -7.11 1.54
C GLY A 80 1.64 -7.43 2.70
N ALA A 81 1.13 -8.02 3.79
CA ALA A 81 1.94 -8.46 4.92
C ALA A 81 2.95 -9.55 4.52
N ASN A 82 2.51 -10.54 3.71
CA ASN A 82 3.40 -11.57 3.18
C ASN A 82 4.50 -10.98 2.28
N PHE A 83 4.16 -9.99 1.44
CA PHE A 83 5.14 -9.31 0.59
C PHE A 83 6.16 -8.52 1.41
N CYS A 84 5.72 -7.81 2.46
CA CYS A 84 6.61 -7.12 3.40
C CYS A 84 7.53 -8.09 4.14
N LEU A 85 7.00 -9.21 4.65
CA LEU A 85 7.79 -10.25 5.32
C LEU A 85 8.82 -10.87 4.39
N PHE A 86 8.44 -11.13 3.13
CA PHE A 86 9.36 -11.61 2.10
C PHE A 86 10.47 -10.59 1.80
N TRP A 87 10.11 -9.31 1.67
CA TRP A 87 11.07 -8.23 1.45
C TRP A 87 12.06 -8.08 2.60
N ILE A 88 11.57 -8.09 3.85
CA ILE A 88 12.41 -8.04 5.06
C ILE A 88 13.35 -9.25 5.10
N LYS A 89 12.86 -10.47 4.85
CA LYS A 89 13.71 -11.67 4.78
C LYS A 89 14.82 -11.54 3.72
N LYS A 90 14.50 -10.99 2.54
CA LYS A 90 15.44 -10.82 1.43
C LYS A 90 16.47 -9.70 1.70
N TYR A 91 16.05 -8.59 2.29
CA TYR A 91 16.93 -7.46 2.61
C TYR A 91 17.82 -7.73 3.84
N ASN A 92 17.30 -8.40 4.87
CA ASN A 92 18.07 -8.78 6.06
C ASN A 92 19.19 -9.80 5.73
N LYS A 93 18.96 -10.67 4.73
CA LYS A 93 19.99 -11.57 4.19
C LYS A 93 21.08 -10.84 3.41
N LYS A 94 20.79 -9.65 2.86
CA LYS A 94 21.74 -8.80 2.14
C LYS A 94 22.59 -7.95 3.10
N ARG A 95 22.04 -7.46 4.22
CA ARG A 95 22.82 -6.76 5.27
C ARG A 95 23.78 -7.67 6.04
N LYS A 96 23.47 -8.97 6.22
CA LYS A 96 24.37 -9.93 6.88
C LYS A 96 25.61 -10.35 6.05
N LYS A 97 25.69 -9.92 4.78
CA LYS A 97 26.78 -10.24 3.86
C LYS A 97 27.71 -9.05 3.56
N ILE A 98 27.49 -7.92 4.23
CA ILE A 98 28.40 -6.75 4.22
C ILE A 98 29.19 -6.79 5.52
#